data_AF-A0A661FMA7-F1
#
_entry.id   AF-A0A661FMA7-F1
#
_cell.length_a   1.000
_cell.length_b   1.000
_cell.length_c   1.000
_cell.angle_alpha   90.00
_cell.angle_beta   90.00
_cell.angle_gamma   90.00
#
_symmetry.space_group_name_H-M   'P 1'
#
loop_
_entity.id
_entity.type
_entity.pdbx_description
1 polymer ?
#
loop_
_entity_poly.entity_id
_entity_poly.type
_entity_poly.pdbx_seq_one_letter_code
_entity_poly.pdbx_strand_id
1 'polypeptide(L)'
;MPDDTGLLVLKKNELIKISLADGVQSPLFQIPGIIKIIGFDQSDADRFLILLEDDQLELVSLQTGTRESLDYPTNKEAETFLSHIKSWNRVYGDTQINVKTRRKRTILGHRSISNIYYQHTDLSRCIKSSCSQPSLSHDGQSVVFIKSD
;
A
#
# COMPACT_ATOMS: atom_id res chain seq x y z
N MET A 1 -1.34 -15.29 -3.65
CA MET A 1 -1.96 -15.84 -2.42
C MET A 1 -1.06 -16.97 -1.93
N PRO A 2 -1.14 -17.43 -0.68
CA PRO A 2 -0.28 -18.51 -0.18
C PRO A 2 -0.41 -19.83 -0.97
N ASP A 3 -1.51 -20.01 -1.70
CA ASP A 3 -1.79 -21.18 -2.54
C ASP A 3 -1.34 -21.02 -4.00
N ASP A 4 -0.76 -19.89 -4.39
CA ASP A 4 -0.37 -19.53 -5.76
C ASP A 4 -1.48 -19.69 -6.82
N THR A 5 -2.75 -19.79 -6.42
CA THR A 5 -3.89 -19.92 -7.36
C THR A 5 -4.48 -18.59 -7.80
N GLY A 6 -4.16 -17.52 -7.07
CA GLY A 6 -4.82 -16.24 -7.23
C GLY A 6 -4.08 -15.04 -6.64
N LEU A 7 -4.59 -13.86 -7.00
CA LEU A 7 -4.21 -12.57 -6.44
C LEU A 7 -5.32 -12.08 -5.52
N LEU A 8 -4.96 -11.61 -4.34
CA LEU A 8 -5.86 -10.82 -3.50
C LEU A 8 -5.63 -9.35 -3.84
N VAL A 9 -6.67 -8.66 -4.28
CA VAL A 9 -6.60 -7.28 -4.75
C VAL A 9 -7.56 -6.43 -3.95
N LEU A 10 -7.10 -5.24 -3.58
CA LEU A 10 -7.93 -4.20 -2.99
C LEU A 10 -8.43 -3.25 -4.09
N LYS A 11 -9.75 -3.17 -4.27
CA LYS A 11 -10.41 -2.24 -5.18
C LYS A 11 -11.31 -1.31 -4.38
N LYS A 12 -10.86 -0.09 -4.13
CA LYS A 12 -11.49 0.84 -3.18
C LYS A 12 -11.55 0.20 -1.78
N ASN A 13 -12.74 -0.15 -1.30
CA ASN A 13 -12.97 -0.77 0.01
C ASN A 13 -13.35 -2.24 -0.12
N GLU A 14 -13.22 -2.83 -1.30
CA GLU A 14 -13.62 -4.21 -1.60
C GLU A 14 -12.41 -5.07 -1.86
N LEU A 15 -12.36 -6.24 -1.21
CA LEU A 15 -11.40 -7.27 -1.52
C LEU A 15 -11.97 -8.18 -2.61
N ILE A 16 -11.16 -8.37 -3.64
CA ILE A 16 -11.46 -9.26 -4.75
C ILE A 16 -10.35 -10.30 -4.88
N LYS A 17 -10.74 -11.56 -5.14
CA LYS A 17 -9.82 -12.60 -5.60
C LYS A 17 -9.80 -12.57 -7.13
N ILE A 18 -8.61 -12.58 -7.71
CA ILE A 18 -8.42 -12.77 -9.16
C ILE A 18 -7.76 -14.13 -9.34
N SER A 19 -8.44 -15.04 -10.02
CA SER A 19 -7.87 -16.34 -10.38
C SER A 19 -6.73 -16.14 -11.39
N LEU A 20 -5.60 -16.79 -11.16
CA LEU A 20 -4.47 -16.76 -12.09
C LEU A 20 -4.67 -17.67 -13.31
N ALA A 21 -5.56 -18.65 -13.22
CA ALA A 21 -5.81 -19.61 -14.30
C ALA A 21 -6.61 -18.99 -15.46
N ASP A 22 -7.61 -18.16 -15.14
CA ASP A 22 -8.60 -17.64 -16.09
C ASP A 22 -8.86 -16.13 -15.96
N GLY A 23 -8.25 -15.46 -14.97
CA GLY A 23 -8.43 -14.02 -14.74
C GLY A 23 -9.79 -13.65 -14.13
N VAL A 24 -10.61 -14.64 -13.74
CA VAL A 24 -11.95 -14.38 -13.18
C VAL A 24 -11.82 -13.63 -11.85
N GLN A 25 -12.60 -12.56 -11.71
CA GLN A 25 -12.68 -11.77 -10.49
C GLN A 25 -13.86 -12.24 -9.65
N SER A 26 -13.61 -12.56 -8.39
CA SER A 26 -14.62 -12.95 -7.41
C SER A 26 -14.58 -11.97 -6.24
N PRO A 27 -15.65 -11.20 -5.98
CA PRO A 27 -15.73 -10.36 -4.79
C PRO A 27 -15.75 -11.25 -3.54
N LEU A 28 -15.02 -10.82 -2.50
CA LEU A 28 -14.98 -11.53 -1.22
C LEU A 28 -15.82 -10.79 -0.19
N PHE A 29 -15.37 -9.61 0.24
CA PHE A 29 -16.06 -8.79 1.23
C PHE A 29 -15.59 -7.33 1.18
N GLN A 30 -16.42 -6.45 1.75
CA GLN A 30 -16.07 -5.04 1.93
C GLN A 30 -15.47 -4.79 3.32
N ILE A 31 -14.42 -3.99 3.36
CA ILE A 31 -13.78 -3.52 4.59
C ILE A 31 -13.79 -1.99 4.56
N PRO A 32 -14.70 -1.34 5.27
CA PRO A 32 -14.73 0.12 5.34
C PRO A 32 -13.42 0.69 5.87
N GLY A 33 -12.91 1.73 5.21
CA GLY A 33 -11.69 2.43 5.64
C GLY A 33 -10.39 1.67 5.40
N ILE A 34 -10.40 0.52 4.72
CA ILE A 34 -9.15 -0.13 4.31
C ILE A 34 -8.38 0.74 3.31
N ILE A 35 -7.10 0.94 3.56
CA ILE A 35 -6.21 1.65 2.63
C ILE A 35 -5.16 0.72 2.02
N LYS A 36 -4.86 -0.41 2.66
CA LYS A 36 -3.81 -1.30 2.20
C LYS A 36 -3.92 -2.73 2.73
N ILE A 37 -3.53 -3.68 1.89
CA ILE A 37 -3.18 -5.06 2.27
C ILE A 37 -1.65 -5.11 2.48
N ILE A 38 -1.21 -5.54 3.66
CA ILE A 38 0.22 -5.57 4.02
C ILE A 38 0.86 -6.90 3.59
N GLY A 39 0.22 -8.02 3.94
CA GLY A 39 0.75 -9.36 3.64
C GLY A 39 -0.04 -10.46 4.32
N PHE A 40 0.21 -11.70 3.90
CA PHE A 40 -0.33 -12.90 4.56
C PHE A 40 0.52 -13.27 5.78
N ASP A 41 -0.12 -13.84 6.78
CA ASP A 41 0.56 -14.51 7.88
C ASP A 41 1.26 -15.77 7.33
N GLN A 42 2.55 -15.93 7.65
CA GLN A 42 3.32 -17.09 7.21
C GLN A 42 2.93 -18.37 7.97
N SER A 43 2.39 -18.22 9.18
CA SER A 43 1.96 -19.33 10.02
C SER A 43 0.49 -19.75 9.77
N ASP A 44 -0.31 -18.85 9.17
CA ASP A 44 -1.71 -19.09 8.86
C ASP A 44 -2.07 -18.47 7.49
N ALA A 45 -2.16 -19.32 6.47
CA ALA A 45 -2.48 -18.90 5.11
C ALA A 45 -3.90 -18.30 4.95
N ASP A 46 -4.79 -18.49 5.93
CA ASP A 46 -6.10 -17.87 5.93
C ASP A 46 -6.05 -16.42 6.44
N ARG A 47 -4.99 -16.02 7.15
CA ARG A 47 -4.90 -14.71 7.78
C ARG A 47 -4.05 -13.75 6.96
N PHE A 48 -4.50 -12.50 6.86
CA PHE A 48 -3.71 -11.43 6.27
C PHE A 48 -3.88 -10.13 7.05
N LEU A 49 -2.82 -9.32 7.06
CA LEU A 49 -2.75 -8.05 7.75
C LEU A 49 -3.19 -6.92 6.81
N ILE A 50 -4.06 -6.05 7.32
CA ILE A 50 -4.51 -4.84 6.64
C ILE A 50 -4.20 -3.59 7.45
N LEU A 51 -4.23 -2.44 6.78
CA LEU A 51 -4.13 -1.11 7.37
C LEU A 51 -5.38 -0.29 7.02
N LEU A 52 -5.96 0.36 8.03
CA LEU A 52 -7.10 1.25 7.91
C LEU A 52 -6.69 2.75 7.86
N GLU A 53 -7.63 3.62 7.50
CA GLU A 53 -7.46 5.08 7.37
C GLU A 53 -7.07 5.77 8.69
N ASP A 54 -7.47 5.21 9.83
CA ASP A 54 -7.18 5.68 11.18
C ASP A 54 -5.89 5.08 11.76
N ASP A 55 -5.07 4.46 10.91
CA ASP A 55 -3.83 3.77 11.24
C ASP A 55 -3.99 2.50 12.08
N GLN A 56 -5.23 2.01 12.25
CA GLN A 56 -5.48 0.74 12.88
C GLN A 56 -5.03 -0.44 12.00
N LEU A 57 -4.40 -1.43 12.63
CA LEU A 57 -4.05 -2.70 12.03
C LEU A 57 -5.09 -3.75 12.41
N GLU A 58 -5.51 -4.54 11.42
CA GLU A 58 -6.40 -5.68 11.65
C GLU A 58 -5.85 -6.92 10.93
N LEU A 59 -5.92 -8.07 11.60
CA LEU A 59 -5.83 -9.38 10.94
C LEU A 59 -7.21 -9.75 10.42
N VAL A 60 -7.27 -10.26 9.20
CA VAL A 60 -8.50 -10.64 8.54
C VAL A 60 -8.41 -12.07 8.06
N SER A 61 -9.44 -12.86 8.33
CA SER A 61 -9.62 -14.19 7.75
C SER A 61 -10.09 -14.06 6.30
N LEU A 62 -9.42 -14.76 5.40
CA LEU A 62 -9.76 -14.81 3.98
C LEU A 62 -11.05 -15.61 3.74
N GLN A 63 -11.26 -16.69 4.50
CA GLN A 63 -12.46 -17.52 4.37
C GLN A 63 -13.71 -16.86 4.93
N THR A 64 -13.63 -16.23 6.11
CA THR A 64 -14.81 -15.75 6.82
C THR A 64 -14.99 -14.23 6.77
N GLY A 65 -13.93 -13.49 6.44
CA GLY A 65 -13.89 -12.03 6.56
C GLY A 65 -13.92 -11.54 8.00
N THR A 66 -13.75 -12.43 8.99
CA THR A 66 -13.66 -12.04 10.42
C THR A 66 -12.41 -11.18 10.63
N ARG A 67 -12.55 -10.14 11.46
CA ARG A 67 -11.52 -9.13 11.69
C ARG A 67 -11.14 -9.10 13.17
N GLU A 68 -9.84 -9.05 13.41
CA GLU A 68 -9.22 -8.99 14.72
C GLU A 68 -8.31 -7.76 14.76
N SER A 69 -8.67 -6.75 15.56
CA SER A 69 -7.83 -5.58 15.74
C SER A 69 -6.55 -5.96 16.47
N LEU A 70 -5.42 -5.54 15.93
CA LEU A 70 -4.12 -5.73 16.58
C LEU A 70 -3.80 -4.50 17.43
N ASP A 71 -3.62 -4.74 18.72
CA ASP A 71 -3.02 -3.75 19.60
C ASP A 71 -1.52 -3.65 19.28
N TYR A 72 -1.07 -2.43 18.98
CA TYR A 72 0.32 -2.14 18.68
C TYR A 72 0.76 -0.89 19.45
N PRO A 73 2.02 -0.83 19.96
CA PRO A 73 2.46 0.26 20.83
C PRO A 73 2.38 1.63 20.13
N THR A 74 2.14 2.70 20.89
CA THR A 74 2.19 4.09 20.39
C THR A 74 3.54 4.74 20.71
N ASN A 75 4.62 4.11 20.28
CA ASN A 75 5.98 4.61 20.48
C ASN A 75 6.64 5.05 19.16
N LYS A 76 7.86 5.61 19.21
CA LYS A 76 8.58 6.09 18.03
C LYS A 76 8.89 4.98 17.00
N GLU A 77 9.12 3.76 17.47
CA GLU A 77 9.34 2.59 16.61
C GLU A 77 8.06 2.26 15.86
N ALA A 78 6.91 2.40 16.52
CA ALA A 78 5.62 2.22 15.91
C ALA A 78 5.28 3.25 14.85
N GLU A 79 5.58 4.53 15.09
CA GLU A 79 5.46 5.57 14.07
C GLU A 79 6.34 5.26 12.84
N THR A 80 7.55 4.76 13.08
CA THR A 80 8.49 4.38 12.01
C THR A 80 7.95 3.19 11.20
N PHE A 81 7.44 2.17 11.90
CA PHE A 81 6.80 1.02 11.29
C PHE A 81 5.57 1.43 10.46
N LEU A 82 4.65 2.22 11.03
CA LEU A 82 3.47 2.76 10.35
C LEU A 82 3.86 3.56 9.09
N SER A 83 4.89 4.40 9.19
CA SER A 83 5.43 5.15 8.04
C SER A 83 5.91 4.20 6.93
N HIS A 84 6.61 3.12 7.31
CA HIS A 84 7.11 2.11 6.39
C HIS A 84 5.97 1.34 5.70
N ILE A 85 5.00 0.84 6.48
CA ILE A 85 3.89 0.04 5.92
C ILE A 85 2.93 0.89 5.09
N LYS A 86 2.77 2.19 5.36
CA LYS A 86 2.02 3.10 4.48
C LYS A 86 2.73 3.35 3.14
N SER A 87 4.02 3.01 3.04
CA SER A 87 4.83 3.09 1.81
C SER A 87 4.94 4.48 1.16
N TRP A 88 4.70 5.53 1.93
CA TRP A 88 5.07 6.90 1.51
C TRP A 88 6.59 7.09 1.61
N ASN A 89 7.24 6.39 2.54
CA ASN A 89 8.69 6.39 2.70
C ASN A 89 9.19 4.94 2.67
N ARG A 90 10.11 4.64 1.76
CA ARG A 90 10.80 3.35 1.67
C ARG A 90 12.24 3.55 2.07
N VAL A 91 12.71 2.75 3.02
CA VAL A 91 14.10 2.76 3.50
C VAL A 91 14.78 1.47 3.03
N TYR A 92 15.93 1.59 2.39
CA TYR A 92 16.76 0.53 1.83
C TYR A 92 18.20 0.72 2.32
N GLY A 93 18.55 0.16 3.48
CA GLY A 93 19.81 0.49 4.14
C GLY A 93 19.90 2.00 4.39
N ASP A 94 20.93 2.65 3.85
CA ASP A 94 21.15 4.10 3.95
C ASP A 94 20.35 4.93 2.91
N THR A 95 19.61 4.27 2.02
CA THR A 95 18.83 4.92 0.97
C THR A 95 17.38 5.12 1.38
N GLN A 96 16.86 6.34 1.25
CA GLN A 96 15.46 6.66 1.49
C GLN A 96 14.78 7.22 0.23
N ILE A 97 13.72 6.55 -0.20
CA ILE A 97 12.83 7.02 -1.26
C ILE A 97 11.53 7.52 -0.63
N ASN A 98 11.13 8.74 -0.98
CA ASN A 98 9.99 9.42 -0.38
C ASN A 98 8.97 9.81 -1.43
N VAL A 99 7.69 9.69 -1.10
CA VAL A 99 6.58 10.20 -1.89
C VAL A 99 6.14 11.51 -1.27
N LYS A 100 6.27 12.62 -2.00
CA LYS A 100 5.80 13.93 -1.54
C LYS A 100 4.55 14.33 -2.30
N THR A 101 3.48 14.60 -1.58
CA THR A 101 2.22 15.11 -2.15
C THR A 101 2.16 16.62 -2.04
N ARG A 102 2.02 17.29 -3.18
CA ARG A 102 1.72 18.73 -3.24
C ARG A 102 0.24 18.91 -3.50
N ARG A 103 -0.43 19.67 -2.63
CA ARG A 103 -1.83 20.09 -2.82
C ARG A 103 -1.85 21.48 -3.44
N LYS A 104 -2.52 21.63 -4.59
CA LYS A 104 -2.76 22.91 -5.23
C LYS A 104 -4.27 23.16 -5.32
N ARG A 105 -4.69 24.35 -4.90
CA ARG A 105 -6.08 24.79 -5.08
C ARG A 105 -6.30 25.13 -6.56
N THR A 106 -7.40 24.65 -7.12
CA THR A 106 -7.86 24.89 -8.49
C THR A 106 -9.28 25.45 -8.45
N ILE A 107 -9.79 25.92 -9.59
CA ILE A 107 -11.18 26.41 -9.72
C ILE A 107 -12.19 25.30 -9.41
N LEU A 108 -11.82 24.03 -9.63
CA LEU A 108 -12.65 22.84 -9.42
C LEU A 108 -12.44 22.18 -8.04
N GLY A 109 -11.66 22.77 -7.13
CA GLY A 109 -11.39 22.21 -5.79
C GLY A 109 -9.91 22.08 -5.47
N HIS A 110 -9.51 20.98 -4.84
CA HIS A 110 -8.11 20.69 -4.54
C HIS A 110 -7.58 19.59 -5.48
N ARG A 111 -6.45 19.86 -6.12
CA ARG A 111 -5.70 18.84 -6.86
C ARG A 111 -4.47 18.45 -6.05
N SER A 112 -4.35 17.16 -5.75
CA SER A 112 -3.18 16.58 -5.11
C SER A 112 -2.34 15.88 -6.17
N ILE A 113 -1.05 16.23 -6.27
CA ILE A 113 -0.08 15.56 -7.14
C ILE A 113 1.04 15.01 -6.26
N SER A 114 1.35 13.73 -6.43
CA SER A 114 2.44 13.05 -5.73
C SER A 114 3.63 12.80 -6.65
N ASN A 115 4.84 13.03 -6.13
CA ASN A 115 6.10 12.84 -6.83
C ASN A 115 7.04 11.96 -5.99
N ILE A 116 7.91 11.19 -6.65
CA ILE A 116 8.89 10.32 -6.01
C ILE A 116 10.22 11.07 -5.88
N TYR A 117 10.78 11.10 -4.68
CA TYR A 117 12.04 11.74 -4.38
C TYR A 117 13.05 10.75 -3.85
N TYR A 118 14.28 10.81 -4.37
CA TYR A 118 15.45 10.29 -3.68
C TYR A 118 16.22 11.49 -3.12
N GLN A 119 16.38 11.53 -1.80
CA GLN A 119 16.89 12.71 -1.10
C GLN A 119 16.09 13.98 -1.47
N HIS A 120 16.71 14.92 -2.19
CA HIS A 120 16.08 16.16 -2.67
C HIS A 120 15.77 16.16 -4.16
N THR A 121 16.06 15.06 -4.87
CA THR A 121 15.90 14.94 -6.32
C THR A 121 14.57 14.28 -6.68
N ASP A 122 13.76 14.94 -7.49
CA ASP A 122 12.52 14.37 -8.05
C ASP A 122 12.86 13.37 -9.15
N LEU A 123 12.62 12.08 -8.89
CA LEU A 123 12.89 10.98 -9.82
C LEU A 123 11.77 10.79 -10.84
N SER A 124 10.54 11.13 -10.48
CA SER A 124 9.37 10.72 -11.26
C SER A 124 8.93 11.77 -12.28
N ARG A 125 9.27 13.05 -12.07
CA ARG A 125 8.86 14.19 -12.92
C ARG A 125 7.35 14.17 -13.23
N CYS A 126 6.55 13.73 -12.26
CA CYS A 126 5.11 13.60 -12.44
C CYS A 126 4.48 15.00 -12.33
N ILE A 127 4.32 15.67 -13.47
CA ILE A 127 3.87 17.08 -13.55
C ILE A 127 2.34 17.18 -13.59
N LYS A 128 1.69 16.20 -14.23
CA LYS A 128 0.24 16.21 -14.48
C LYS A 128 -0.50 15.02 -13.86
N SER A 129 0.20 13.97 -13.46
CA SER A 129 -0.40 12.83 -12.77
C SER A 129 0.37 12.51 -11.49
N SER A 130 -0.23 11.71 -10.62
CA SER A 130 0.40 11.31 -9.36
C SER A 130 1.23 10.05 -9.56
N CYS A 131 2.38 9.99 -8.89
CA CYS A 131 3.23 8.81 -8.84
C CYS A 131 3.29 8.27 -7.41
N SER A 132 3.29 6.95 -7.29
CA SER A 132 3.13 6.24 -6.03
C SER A 132 3.86 4.90 -6.03
N GLN A 133 3.93 4.27 -4.84
CA GLN A 133 4.47 2.93 -4.64
C GLN A 133 5.86 2.71 -5.27
N PRO A 134 6.85 3.55 -4.92
CA PRO A 134 8.18 3.37 -5.46
C PRO A 134 8.82 2.07 -4.93
N SER A 135 9.65 1.45 -5.77
CA SER A 135 10.54 0.34 -5.39
C SER A 135 11.94 0.55 -5.97
N LEU A 136 12.96 0.36 -5.15
CA LEU A 136 14.37 0.44 -5.54
C LEU A 136 14.88 -0.96 -5.94
N SER A 137 15.67 -1.04 -7.01
CA SER A 137 16.38 -2.25 -7.41
C SER A 137 17.39 -2.69 -6.36
N HIS A 138 17.74 -3.98 -6.35
CA HIS A 138 18.67 -4.54 -5.37
C HIS A 138 20.05 -3.87 -5.39
N ASP A 139 20.52 -3.45 -6.57
CA ASP A 139 21.78 -2.73 -6.76
C ASP A 139 21.69 -1.21 -6.49
N GLY A 140 20.51 -0.70 -6.12
CA GLY A 140 20.28 0.72 -5.83
C GLY A 140 20.29 1.64 -7.06
N GLN A 141 20.40 1.12 -8.28
CA GLN A 141 20.58 1.95 -9.48
C GLN A 141 19.27 2.39 -10.14
N SER A 142 18.17 1.68 -9.89
CA SER A 142 16.90 1.88 -10.58
C SER A 142 15.74 2.00 -9.61
N VAL A 143 14.83 2.95 -9.88
CA VAL A 143 13.57 3.09 -9.13
C VAL A 143 12.40 2.91 -10.10
N VAL A 144 11.50 1.99 -9.77
CA VAL A 144 10.21 1.81 -10.44
C VAL A 144 9.10 2.40 -9.57
N PHE A 145 8.03 2.88 -10.19
CA PHE A 145 6.86 3.45 -9.50
C PHE A 145 5.62 3.34 -10.37
N ILE A 146 4.44 3.46 -9.74
CA ILE A 146 3.15 3.48 -10.43
C ILE A 146 2.76 4.92 -10.73
N LYS A 147 2.51 5.23 -11.99
CA LYS A 147 1.98 6.52 -12.45
C LYS A 147 0.48 6.39 -12.66
N SER A 148 -0.31 7.29 -12.07
CA SER A 148 -1.73 7.38 -12.35
C SER A 148 -1.95 7.93 -13.76
N ASP A 149 -3.01 7.47 -14.41
CA ASP A 149 -3.47 8.06 -15.67
C ASP A 149 -4.04 9.49 -15.46
#